data_AF-A0AAD4L6J0-F1
#
_entry.id   AF-A0AAD4L6J0-F1
#
_cell.length_a   1.000
_cell.length_b   1.000
_cell.length_c   1.000
_cell.angle_alpha   90.00
_cell.angle_beta   90.00
_cell.angle_gamma   90.00
#
_symmetry.space_group_name_H-M   'P 1'
#
loop_
_entity.id
_entity.type
_entity.pdbx_description
1 polymer ?
#
loop_
_entity_poly.entity_id
_entity_poly.type
_entity_poly.pdbx_seq_one_letter_code
_entity_poly.pdbx_strand_id
1 'polypeptide(L)'
;MMEARYDVGSSVPLQSVENARDGTLYKIPGKLTERERLMLQTTQADEERGAVRDIKCRICPEREFGGWATFRRHCNSCEKHPSALKFCSKCGDYFGRPDSEDRHKGKKYQGACLSTSQDEAKQKKQKVERLLEAFEARLKHCLRTGEDIRPLFSDVVTKKLTNTSKKASKREETWVEGNSWADGL
;
A
#
# COMPACT_ATOMS: atom_id res chain seq x y z
N MET A 1 -52.70 -12.74 -34.49
CA MET A 1 -52.26 -13.80 -33.55
C MET A 1 -50.75 -13.73 -33.43
N MET A 2 -50.27 -13.53 -32.18
CA MET A 2 -48.91 -13.83 -31.64
C MET A 2 -47.73 -13.15 -32.35
N GLU A 3 -47.35 -11.91 -32.00
CA GLU A 3 -46.49 -11.49 -30.86
C GLU A 3 -45.13 -12.22 -30.78
N ALA A 4 -44.12 -11.57 -31.37
CA ALA A 4 -42.71 -11.87 -31.17
C ALA A 4 -42.29 -11.39 -29.77
N ARG A 5 -41.88 -12.33 -28.91
CA ARG A 5 -41.40 -12.04 -27.56
C ARG A 5 -39.91 -11.70 -27.58
N TYR A 6 -39.65 -10.52 -27.07
CA TYR A 6 -38.37 -9.92 -26.71
C TYR A 6 -37.86 -10.57 -25.43
N ASP A 7 -36.71 -11.25 -25.50
CA ASP A 7 -36.00 -11.77 -24.32
C ASP A 7 -35.02 -10.69 -23.82
N VAL A 8 -35.54 -9.76 -23.03
CA VAL A 8 -34.76 -8.81 -22.22
C VAL A 8 -34.95 -9.23 -20.78
N GLY A 9 -33.94 -9.85 -20.18
CA GLY A 9 -34.09 -10.34 -18.82
C GLY A 9 -32.85 -10.98 -18.19
N SER A 10 -31.65 -10.45 -18.40
CA SER A 10 -30.50 -10.80 -17.54
C SER A 10 -30.29 -9.70 -16.51
N SER A 11 -31.20 -9.66 -15.55
CA SER A 11 -31.10 -8.86 -14.33
C SER A 11 -30.06 -9.51 -13.43
N VAL A 12 -28.78 -9.15 -13.60
CA VAL A 12 -27.75 -9.43 -12.60
C VAL A 12 -28.16 -8.70 -11.32
N PRO A 13 -28.36 -9.38 -10.17
CA PRO A 13 -28.59 -8.67 -8.93
C PRO A 13 -27.29 -7.94 -8.56
N LEU A 14 -27.31 -6.61 -8.68
CA LEU A 14 -26.43 -5.72 -7.94
C LEU A 14 -26.67 -5.99 -6.45
N GLN A 15 -25.92 -6.91 -5.86
CA GLN A 15 -25.79 -6.99 -4.41
C GLN A 15 -24.93 -5.81 -3.93
N SER A 16 -25.58 -4.65 -3.89
CA SER A 16 -25.28 -3.60 -2.93
C SER A 16 -26.01 -3.99 -1.65
N VAL A 17 -25.29 -4.56 -0.69
CA VAL A 17 -25.73 -4.77 0.69
C VAL A 17 -24.75 -3.99 1.55
N GLU A 18 -25.15 -2.78 1.94
CA GLU A 18 -25.78 -2.49 3.25
C GLU A 18 -24.72 -2.46 4.36
N ASN A 19 -24.67 -1.29 5.02
CA ASN A 19 -23.81 -0.99 6.15
C ASN A 19 -23.95 -2.09 7.22
N ALA A 20 -22.89 -2.88 7.42
CA ALA A 20 -22.88 -3.95 8.40
C ALA A 20 -23.09 -3.38 9.81
N ARG A 21 -24.26 -3.68 10.39
CA ARG A 21 -24.55 -3.56 11.83
C ARG A 21 -24.30 -4.91 12.52
N ASP A 22 -24.03 -4.79 13.81
CA ASP A 22 -23.62 -5.79 14.80
C ASP A 22 -23.94 -7.28 14.48
N GLY A 23 -22.90 -8.13 14.48
CA GLY A 23 -23.02 -9.59 14.34
C GLY A 23 -22.72 -10.19 12.95
N THR A 24 -22.53 -9.36 11.92
CA THR A 24 -22.18 -9.84 10.58
C THR A 24 -20.75 -10.36 10.54
N LEU A 25 -20.56 -11.60 10.09
CA LEU A 25 -19.23 -12.20 9.89
C LEU A 25 -18.79 -12.09 8.44
N TYR A 26 -17.55 -11.64 8.23
CA TYR A 26 -16.91 -11.64 6.92
C TYR A 26 -16.12 -12.94 6.73
N LYS A 27 -16.65 -13.85 5.90
CA LYS A 27 -15.94 -15.08 5.52
C LYS A 27 -14.60 -14.75 4.87
N ILE A 28 -13.51 -15.33 5.36
CA ILE A 28 -12.16 -15.13 4.83
C ILE A 28 -12.04 -15.83 3.48
N PRO A 29 -11.77 -15.11 2.37
CA PRO A 29 -11.70 -15.72 1.05
C PRO A 29 -10.52 -16.69 0.93
N GLY A 30 -10.78 -17.89 0.40
CA GLY A 30 -9.73 -18.87 0.06
C GLY A 30 -8.66 -18.32 -0.87
N LYS A 31 -9.02 -17.36 -1.73
CA LYS A 31 -8.18 -16.74 -2.75
C LYS A 31 -7.27 -15.60 -2.26
N LEU A 32 -7.24 -15.30 -0.95
CA LEU A 32 -6.27 -14.36 -0.43
C LEU A 32 -4.85 -14.94 -0.59
N THR A 33 -3.95 -14.11 -1.12
CA THR A 33 -2.52 -14.43 -1.17
C THR A 33 -1.96 -14.60 0.25
N GLU A 34 -0.82 -15.30 0.38
CA GLU A 34 -0.16 -15.48 1.68
C GLU A 34 0.11 -14.14 2.37
N ARG A 35 0.62 -13.14 1.63
CA ARG A 35 0.83 -11.79 2.17
C ARG A 35 -0.46 -11.15 2.64
N GLU A 36 -1.53 -11.19 1.85
CA GLU A 36 -2.82 -10.62 2.24
C GLU A 36 -3.39 -11.30 3.50
N ARG A 37 -3.20 -12.62 3.65
CA ARG A 37 -3.60 -13.36 4.85
C ARG A 37 -2.81 -12.94 6.08
N LEU A 38 -1.48 -12.87 5.97
CA LEU A 38 -0.63 -12.43 7.09
C LEU A 38 -0.91 -10.97 7.49
N MET A 39 -1.32 -10.13 6.53
CA MET A 39 -1.71 -8.74 6.78
C MET A 39 -3.07 -8.58 7.43
N LEU A 40 -3.94 -9.60 7.34
CA LEU A 40 -5.25 -9.59 7.99
C LEU A 40 -5.03 -9.75 9.49
N GLN A 41 -5.63 -8.87 10.28
CA GLN A 41 -5.67 -9.05 11.72
C GLN A 41 -6.70 -10.13 12.06
N THR A 42 -6.22 -11.29 12.49
CA THR A 42 -7.04 -12.42 12.95
C THR A 42 -6.72 -12.76 14.40
N THR A 43 -7.73 -13.25 15.11
CA THR A 43 -7.56 -14.04 16.33
C THR A 43 -7.64 -15.53 16.00
N GLN A 44 -7.21 -16.39 16.91
CA GLN A 44 -7.35 -17.85 16.74
C GLN A 44 -8.82 -18.26 16.48
N ALA A 45 -9.78 -17.63 17.16
CA ALA A 45 -11.19 -17.89 16.97
C ALA A 45 -11.74 -17.43 15.61
N ASP A 46 -11.09 -16.47 14.94
CA ASP A 46 -11.43 -16.08 13.57
C ASP A 46 -10.90 -17.10 12.56
N GLU A 47 -9.71 -17.65 12.82
CA GLU A 47 -9.06 -18.65 11.98
C GLU A 47 -9.83 -19.98 12.01
N GLU A 48 -10.17 -20.48 13.20
CA GLU A 48 -10.98 -21.70 13.39
C GLU A 48 -12.35 -21.58 12.72
N ARG A 49 -12.94 -20.37 12.74
CA ARG A 49 -14.23 -20.08 12.11
C ARG A 49 -14.12 -19.85 10.60
N GLY A 50 -12.93 -19.51 10.10
CA GLY A 50 -12.73 -19.04 8.74
C GLY A 50 -13.43 -17.71 8.43
N ALA A 51 -13.71 -16.88 9.43
CA ALA A 51 -14.42 -15.61 9.27
C ALA A 51 -14.02 -14.60 10.36
N VAL A 52 -13.91 -13.32 9.99
CA VAL A 52 -13.62 -12.20 10.92
C VAL A 52 -14.87 -11.38 11.20
N ARG A 53 -14.93 -10.74 12.37
CA ARG A 53 -15.97 -9.74 12.67
C ARG A 53 -15.73 -8.42 11.92
N ASP A 54 -14.47 -7.99 11.89
CA ASP A 54 -14.04 -6.80 11.18
C ASP A 54 -12.88 -7.16 10.25
N ILE A 55 -12.91 -6.64 9.03
CA ILE A 55 -11.75 -6.71 8.15
C ILE A 55 -10.79 -5.59 8.60
N LYS A 56 -9.65 -5.95 9.18
CA LYS A 56 -8.61 -5.00 9.66
C LYS A 56 -7.23 -5.41 9.16
N CYS A 57 -6.40 -4.41 8.87
CA CYS A 57 -5.01 -4.61 8.50
C CYS A 57 -4.12 -4.51 9.74
N ARG A 58 -3.28 -5.51 9.99
CA ARG A 58 -2.37 -5.55 11.15
C ARG A 58 -1.43 -4.32 11.23
N ILE A 59 -1.08 -3.72 10.09
CA ILE A 59 -0.21 -2.52 10.03
C ILE A 59 -1.01 -1.22 10.15
N CYS A 60 -2.26 -1.23 9.71
CA CYS A 60 -3.14 -0.07 9.65
C CYS A 60 -4.43 -0.38 10.43
N PRO A 61 -4.37 -0.57 11.77
CA PRO A 61 -5.54 -1.01 12.55
C PRO A 61 -6.68 0.02 12.54
N GLU A 62 -6.34 1.31 12.43
CA GLU A 62 -7.31 2.42 12.32
C GLU A 62 -8.03 2.49 10.96
N ARG A 63 -7.68 1.62 10.00
CA ARG A 63 -8.37 1.57 8.70
C ARG A 63 -9.51 0.57 8.77
N GLU A 64 -10.71 1.09 8.56
CA GLU A 64 -11.90 0.27 8.35
C GLU A 64 -12.04 -0.10 6.87
N PHE A 65 -12.36 -1.37 6.61
CA PHE A 65 -12.60 -1.88 5.27
C PHE A 65 -14.02 -2.42 5.19
N GLY A 66 -14.85 -1.80 4.33
CA GLY A 66 -16.20 -2.31 4.05
C GLY A 66 -16.25 -3.62 3.24
N GLY A 67 -15.10 -4.24 2.95
CA GLY A 67 -15.06 -5.50 2.21
C GLY A 67 -13.66 -5.95 1.79
N TRP A 68 -13.58 -7.19 1.30
CA TRP A 68 -12.31 -7.80 0.88
C TRP A 68 -11.66 -7.08 -0.30
N ALA A 69 -12.43 -6.51 -1.22
CA ALA A 69 -11.89 -5.77 -2.36
C ALA A 69 -11.10 -4.52 -1.92
N THR A 70 -11.64 -3.76 -0.95
CA THR A 70 -10.99 -2.55 -0.43
C THR A 70 -9.77 -2.90 0.43
N PHE A 71 -9.84 -3.98 1.22
CA PHE A 71 -8.70 -4.53 1.96
C PHE A 71 -7.56 -4.96 1.04
N ARG A 72 -7.83 -5.76 0.01
CA ARG A 72 -6.81 -6.20 -0.95
C ARG A 72 -6.17 -5.03 -1.69
N ARG A 73 -6.99 -4.08 -2.16
CA ARG A 73 -6.48 -2.85 -2.77
C ARG A 73 -5.59 -2.08 -1.81
N HIS A 74 -5.95 -1.99 -0.53
CA HIS A 74 -5.12 -1.37 0.50
C HIS A 74 -3.78 -2.09 0.67
N CYS A 75 -3.76 -3.41 0.86
CA CYS A 75 -2.52 -4.18 1.01
C CYS A 75 -1.59 -4.10 -0.20
N ASN A 76 -2.15 -3.89 -1.39
CA ASN A 76 -1.35 -3.77 -2.62
C ASN A 76 -0.87 -2.35 -2.92
N SER A 77 -1.54 -1.32 -2.40
CA SER A 77 -1.30 0.06 -2.83
C SER A 77 -1.11 1.06 -1.68
N CYS A 78 -0.89 0.60 -0.44
CA CYS A 78 -0.64 1.48 0.69
C CYS A 78 0.82 1.93 0.73
N GLU A 79 1.08 3.23 0.76
CA GLU A 79 2.45 3.74 0.90
C GLU A 79 3.10 3.44 2.26
N LYS A 80 2.30 3.06 3.27
CA LYS A 80 2.81 2.65 4.59
C LYS A 80 3.49 1.28 4.56
N HIS A 81 3.02 0.38 3.69
CA HIS A 81 3.50 -1.00 3.59
C HIS A 81 3.40 -1.56 2.16
N PRO A 82 3.98 -0.84 1.17
CA PRO A 82 3.82 -1.21 -0.23
C PRO A 82 4.41 -2.59 -0.49
N SER A 83 3.76 -3.36 -1.36
CA SER A 83 4.31 -4.59 -1.95
C SER A 83 5.10 -4.32 -3.22
N ALA A 84 4.83 -3.18 -3.88
CA ALA A 84 5.58 -2.71 -5.03
C ALA A 84 5.49 -1.19 -5.11
N LEU A 85 6.45 -0.59 -5.80
CA LEU A 85 6.47 0.83 -6.11
C LEU A 85 6.60 1.02 -7.62
N LYS A 86 5.90 2.03 -8.12
CA LYS A 86 6.15 2.56 -9.46
C LYS A 86 7.10 3.75 -9.38
N PHE A 87 7.89 3.96 -10.41
CA PHE A 87 8.85 5.07 -10.45
C PHE A 87 8.62 5.95 -11.67
N CYS A 88 8.69 7.27 -11.47
CA CYS A 88 8.78 8.21 -12.57
C CYS A 88 10.13 8.05 -13.27
N SER A 89 10.11 7.78 -14.58
CA SER A 89 11.32 7.63 -15.39
C SER A 89 12.12 8.93 -15.56
N LYS A 90 11.54 10.09 -15.26
CA LYS A 90 12.20 11.39 -15.35
C LYS A 90 12.90 11.80 -14.06
N CYS A 91 12.19 11.80 -12.93
CA CYS A 91 12.72 12.33 -11.67
C CYS A 91 12.97 11.29 -10.58
N GLY A 92 12.73 10.01 -10.86
CA GLY A 92 12.96 8.92 -9.90
C GLY A 92 12.03 8.94 -8.68
N ASP A 93 10.97 9.77 -8.66
CA ASP A 93 9.96 9.69 -7.61
C ASP A 93 9.22 8.35 -7.66
N TYR A 94 8.90 7.83 -6.48
CA TYR A 94 8.24 6.53 -6.31
C TYR A 94 6.75 6.71 -6.00
N PHE A 95 5.89 5.75 -6.28
CA PHE A 95 4.45 5.81 -6.01
C PHE A 95 3.94 4.46 -5.55
N GLY A 96 3.28 4.41 -4.40
CA GLY A 96 2.59 3.19 -3.94
C GLY A 96 1.25 2.96 -4.62
N ARG A 97 0.71 3.96 -5.33
CA ARG A 97 -0.56 3.84 -6.08
C ARG A 97 -0.39 4.23 -7.55
N PRO A 98 -0.98 3.47 -8.49
CA PRO A 98 -0.96 3.80 -9.92
C PRO A 98 -1.51 5.20 -10.22
N ASP A 99 -2.65 5.55 -9.63
CA ASP A 99 -3.33 6.85 -9.81
C ASP A 99 -2.48 8.06 -9.41
N SER A 100 -1.46 7.85 -8.59
CA SER A 100 -0.61 8.89 -8.05
C SER A 100 0.56 9.17 -8.98
N GLU A 101 1.03 8.15 -9.71
CA GLU A 101 1.99 8.32 -10.79
C GLU A 101 1.36 9.09 -11.97
N ASP A 102 0.12 8.77 -12.33
CA ASP A 102 -0.57 9.44 -13.46
C ASP A 102 -0.77 10.94 -13.16
N ARG A 103 -1.16 11.28 -11.94
CA ARG A 103 -1.28 12.69 -11.50
C ARG A 103 0.06 13.41 -11.46
N HIS A 104 1.15 12.70 -11.17
CA HIS A 104 2.49 13.30 -11.16
C HIS A 104 2.94 13.72 -12.57
N LYS A 105 2.53 13.00 -13.61
CA LYS A 105 2.79 13.39 -15.01
C LYS A 105 2.02 14.66 -15.45
N GLY A 106 1.04 15.11 -14.66
CA GLY A 106 0.27 16.33 -14.92
C GLY A 106 1.01 17.64 -14.61
N LYS A 107 0.48 18.77 -15.11
CA LYS A 107 1.13 20.11 -15.10
C LYS A 107 1.65 20.61 -13.74
N LYS A 108 1.05 20.18 -12.61
CA LYS A 108 1.37 20.70 -11.27
C LYS A 108 2.77 20.33 -10.76
N TYR A 109 3.34 19.20 -11.20
CA TYR A 109 4.62 18.69 -10.67
C TYR A 109 5.76 18.76 -11.69
N GLN A 110 5.54 19.41 -12.82
CA GLN A 110 6.47 19.41 -13.95
C GLN A 110 7.79 20.12 -13.65
N GLY A 111 7.80 21.25 -12.94
CA GLY A 111 9.02 22.04 -12.74
C GLY A 111 10.16 21.23 -12.11
N ALA A 112 9.95 20.72 -10.90
CA ALA A 112 10.94 19.91 -10.19
C ALA A 112 11.18 18.54 -10.85
N CYS A 113 10.15 17.96 -11.48
CA CYS A 113 10.29 16.68 -12.20
C CYS A 113 11.19 16.81 -13.43
N LEU A 114 11.02 17.90 -14.20
CA LEU A 114 11.80 18.17 -15.42
C LEU A 114 13.21 18.67 -15.12
N SER A 115 13.43 19.30 -13.96
CA SER A 115 14.75 19.78 -13.55
C SER A 115 15.63 18.69 -12.92
N THR A 116 15.07 17.54 -12.55
CA THR A 116 15.84 16.43 -11.95
C THR A 116 16.75 15.80 -13.01
N SER A 117 18.04 15.66 -12.69
CA SER A 117 18.99 14.99 -13.59
C SER A 117 18.71 13.47 -13.66
N GLN A 118 19.13 12.81 -14.75
CA GLN A 118 18.97 11.36 -14.85
C GLN A 118 19.77 10.60 -13.79
N ASP A 119 20.95 11.10 -13.42
CA ASP A 119 21.78 10.49 -12.38
C ASP A 119 21.11 10.59 -11.01
N GLU A 120 20.55 11.75 -10.66
CA GLU A 120 19.77 11.93 -9.43
C GLU A 120 18.53 11.01 -9.41
N ALA A 121 17.79 10.94 -10.53
CA ALA A 121 16.64 10.05 -10.66
C ALA A 121 17.02 8.58 -10.45
N LYS A 122 18.15 8.14 -11.01
CA LYS A 122 18.68 6.78 -10.88
C LYS A 122 19.13 6.48 -9.45
N GLN A 123 19.90 7.36 -8.84
CA GLN A 123 20.37 7.21 -7.45
C GLN A 123 19.19 7.13 -6.48
N LYS A 124 18.18 7.99 -6.67
CA LYS A 124 16.96 8.00 -5.87
C LYS A 124 16.17 6.72 -6.01
N LYS A 125 15.96 6.24 -7.25
CA LYS A 125 15.32 4.94 -7.50
C LYS A 125 16.05 3.82 -6.77
N GLN A 126 17.36 3.69 -6.96
CA GLN A 126 18.18 2.66 -6.31
C GLN A 126 18.10 2.73 -4.78
N LYS A 127 18.15 3.95 -4.20
CA LYS A 127 18.01 4.14 -2.76
C LYS A 127 16.64 3.71 -2.25
N VAL A 128 15.56 4.07 -2.93
CA VAL A 128 14.19 3.64 -2.57
C VAL A 128 14.05 2.12 -2.68
N GLU A 129 14.57 1.50 -3.74
CA GLU A 129 14.50 0.05 -3.95
C GLU A 129 15.19 -0.71 -2.81
N ARG A 130 16.40 -0.29 -2.40
CA ARG A 130 17.08 -0.88 -1.23
C ARG A 130 16.28 -0.72 0.06
N LEU A 131 15.63 0.43 0.26
CA LEU A 131 14.77 0.65 1.42
C LEU A 131 13.52 -0.23 1.38
N LEU A 132 12.97 -0.48 0.20
CA LEU A 132 11.82 -1.35 0.02
C LEU A 132 12.20 -2.79 0.34
N GLU A 133 13.30 -3.29 -0.22
CA GLU A 133 13.80 -4.65 0.03
C GLU A 133 14.05 -4.89 1.53
N ALA A 134 14.76 -3.97 2.19
CA ALA A 134 14.98 -4.05 3.65
C ALA A 134 13.68 -3.99 4.45
N PHE A 135 12.71 -3.16 4.02
CA PHE A 135 11.40 -3.11 4.65
C PHE A 135 10.62 -4.41 4.46
N GLU A 136 10.64 -5.01 3.26
CA GLU A 136 9.93 -6.26 2.97
C GLU A 136 10.50 -7.44 3.75
N ALA A 137 11.83 -7.51 3.87
CA ALA A 137 12.49 -8.52 4.70
C ALA A 137 12.06 -8.40 6.17
N ARG A 138 12.10 -7.18 6.75
CA ARG A 138 11.62 -6.94 8.12
C ARG A 138 10.15 -7.27 8.26
N LEU A 139 9.32 -6.79 7.33
CA LEU A 139 7.88 -7.01 7.35
C LEU A 139 7.56 -8.51 7.35
N LYS A 140 8.21 -9.30 6.49
CA LYS A 140 8.02 -10.76 6.45
C LYS A 140 8.40 -11.41 7.77
N HIS A 141 9.47 -10.95 8.42
CA HIS A 141 9.87 -11.43 9.74
C HIS A 141 8.79 -11.13 10.79
N CYS A 142 8.44 -9.85 10.97
CA CYS A 142 7.47 -9.41 11.97
C CYS A 142 6.08 -10.05 11.77
N LEU A 143 5.63 -10.24 10.53
CA LEU A 143 4.37 -10.92 10.24
C LEU A 143 4.37 -12.39 10.69
N ARG A 144 5.52 -13.06 10.70
CA ARG A 144 5.68 -14.45 11.15
C ARG A 144 5.84 -14.55 12.66
N THR A 145 6.57 -13.63 13.27
CA THR A 145 6.91 -13.68 14.70
C THR A 145 5.90 -12.96 15.59
N GLY A 146 5.05 -12.09 15.02
CA GLY A 146 4.14 -11.23 15.77
C GLY A 146 4.82 -10.02 16.40
N GLU A 147 6.09 -9.78 16.09
CA GLU A 147 6.82 -8.58 16.52
C GLU A 147 6.25 -7.30 15.91
N ASP A 148 6.59 -6.15 16.53
CA ASP A 148 6.21 -4.85 15.99
C ASP A 148 6.85 -4.59 14.63
N ILE A 149 6.03 -4.11 13.68
CA ILE A 149 6.42 -3.88 12.29
C ILE A 149 7.13 -2.53 12.12
N ARG A 150 7.03 -1.63 13.11
CA ARG A 150 7.60 -0.28 13.02
C ARG A 150 9.13 -0.31 12.80
N PRO A 151 9.67 0.70 12.12
CA PRO A 151 8.99 1.83 11.46
C PRO A 151 8.30 1.44 10.14
N LEU A 152 7.27 2.20 9.72
CA LEU A 152 6.58 1.96 8.44
C LEU A 152 7.43 2.44 7.26
N PHE A 153 7.17 1.91 6.07
CA PHE A 153 7.93 2.27 4.86
C PHE A 153 7.88 3.77 4.58
N SER A 154 6.69 4.37 4.62
CA SER A 154 6.50 5.82 4.44
C SER A 154 7.34 6.66 5.41
N ASP A 155 7.46 6.20 6.66
CA ASP A 155 8.18 6.92 7.72
C ASP A 155 9.70 6.85 7.45
N VAL A 156 10.20 5.67 7.08
CA VAL A 156 11.61 5.47 6.72
C VAL A 156 11.99 6.32 5.52
N VAL A 157 11.18 6.29 4.45
CA VAL A 157 11.50 7.02 3.24
C VAL A 157 11.39 8.53 3.45
N THR A 158 10.38 9.00 4.18
CA THR A 158 10.24 10.44 4.49
C THR A 158 11.44 10.97 5.27
N LYS A 159 12.04 10.15 6.14
CA LYS A 159 13.26 10.49 6.88
C LYS A 159 14.52 10.43 6.02
N LYS A 160 14.63 9.45 5.10
CA LYS A 160 15.85 9.20 4.32
C LYS A 160 15.92 9.89 2.97
N LEU A 161 14.80 10.39 2.43
CA LEU A 161 14.73 11.10 1.15
C LEU A 161 14.18 12.51 1.34
N THR A 162 15.08 13.48 1.27
CA THR A 162 14.78 14.91 1.30
C THR A 162 14.40 15.45 -0.09
N ASN A 163 14.97 14.89 -1.16
CA ASN A 163 14.86 15.42 -2.53
C ASN A 163 13.72 14.75 -3.34
N THR A 164 12.48 14.84 -2.86
CA THR A 164 11.31 14.38 -3.64
C THR A 164 10.63 15.53 -4.37
N SER A 165 10.38 15.38 -5.69
CA SER A 165 9.67 16.39 -6.47
C SER A 165 8.18 16.46 -6.11
N LYS A 166 7.70 15.53 -5.26
CA LYS A 166 6.38 15.55 -4.63
C LYS A 166 6.22 16.60 -3.53
N LYS A 167 7.31 17.10 -2.94
CA LYS A 167 7.26 18.17 -1.94
C LYS A 167 7.55 19.49 -2.63
N ALA A 168 6.52 20.32 -2.79
CA ALA A 168 6.74 21.74 -3.04
C ALA A 168 7.45 22.32 -1.83
N SER A 169 8.72 22.68 -2.01
CA SER A 169 9.52 23.58 -1.16
C SER A 169 9.27 23.47 0.35
N LYS A 170 9.97 22.57 1.03
CA LYS A 170 10.41 22.83 2.41
C LYS A 170 11.91 22.65 2.46
N ARG A 171 12.58 23.74 2.85
CA ARG A 171 14.03 23.92 3.02
C ARG A 171 14.72 22.62 3.43
N GLU A 172 15.86 22.34 2.77
CA GLU A 172 16.89 21.46 3.27
C GLU A 172 17.21 21.79 4.72
N GLU A 173 16.87 20.89 5.63
CA GLU A 173 17.58 20.77 6.90
C GLU A 173 18.77 19.86 6.63
N THR A 174 19.94 20.47 6.50
CA THR A 174 21.24 19.80 6.50
C THR A 174 21.34 18.95 7.76
N TRP A 175 21.32 17.62 7.61
CA TRP A 175 21.65 16.71 8.70
C TRP A 175 23.05 16.15 8.49
N VAL A 176 23.90 16.43 9.49
CA VAL A 176 25.24 15.88 9.66
C VAL A 176 25.11 14.41 10.04
N GLU A 177 25.80 13.53 9.31
CA GLU A 177 25.88 12.10 9.61
C GLU A 177 26.51 11.87 11.00
N GLY A 178 25.80 11.14 11.85
CA GLY A 178 26.29 10.72 13.15
C GLY A 178 25.25 9.87 13.87
N ASN A 179 25.22 8.56 13.57
CA ASN A 179 25.12 7.49 14.57
C ASN A 179 25.04 6.10 13.91
N SER A 180 26.22 5.47 13.85
CA SER A 180 26.53 4.07 14.15
C SER A 180 25.36 3.17 14.55
N TRP A 181 24.87 2.35 13.61
CA TRP A 181 24.28 1.02 13.85
C TRP A 181 24.65 0.05 12.70
N ALA A 182 25.85 0.21 12.14
CA ALA A 182 26.40 -0.66 11.11
C ALA A 182 27.88 -0.92 11.39
N ASP A 183 28.14 -1.46 12.58
CA ASP A 183 29.36 -2.21 12.87
C ASP A 183 28.92 -3.45 13.65
N GLY A 184 28.97 -4.61 12.98
CA GLY A 184 28.59 -5.89 13.58
C GLY A 184 27.93 -6.85 12.60
N LEU A 185 28.61 -7.18 11.50
CA LEU A 185 28.79 -8.53 10.93
C LEU A 185 29.75 -8.48 9.74
#